data_AF-A0A1Q3US53-F1
#
_entry.id   AF-A0A1Q3US53-F1
#
_cell.length_a   1.000
_cell.length_b   1.000
_cell.length_c   1.000
_cell.angle_alpha   90.00
_cell.angle_beta   90.00
_cell.angle_gamma   90.00
#
_symmetry.space_group_name_H-M   'P 1'
#
loop_
_entity.id
_entity.type
_entity.pdbx_description
1 polymer ?
#
loop_
_entity_poly.entity_id
_entity_poly.type
_entity_poly.pdbx_seq_one_letter_code
_entity_poly.pdbx_strand_id
1 'polypeptide(L)'
;MDDAASRASAMLALPHEAARLRAVSHQGLTPIDQLELSPLAEDQLLAAALRLYPGAARPRAMVAALRRHFTTPPGWLAVEAQRRAAWGDVAGRGLPIERAAQSAADIERRLKGVRADVSVKLRAYADLYADLWCDPRIAAPASVRREMLALVSALQARCAAMADEERAP
;
A
#
# COMPACT_ATOMS: atom_id res chain seq x y z
N MET A 1 -7.12 -5.92 4.17
CA MET A 1 -8.37 -5.59 3.45
C MET A 1 -9.53 -5.27 4.38
N ASP A 2 -9.77 -6.03 5.46
CA ASP A 2 -10.88 -5.77 6.38
C ASP A 2 -10.80 -4.40 7.08
N ASP A 3 -9.60 -3.98 7.48
CA ASP A 3 -9.36 -2.64 8.05
C ASP A 3 -9.69 -1.53 7.03
N ALA A 4 -9.12 -1.61 5.82
CA ALA A 4 -9.39 -0.67 4.73
C ALA A 4 -10.89 -0.57 4.41
N ALA A 5 -11.60 -1.70 4.33
CA ALA A 5 -13.04 -1.72 4.09
C ALA A 5 -13.85 -1.12 5.25
N SER A 6 -13.45 -1.37 6.50
CA SER A 6 -14.11 -0.80 7.68
C SER A 6 -13.92 0.71 7.75
N ARG A 7 -12.68 1.18 7.51
CA ARG A 7 -12.35 2.61 7.41
C ARG A 7 -13.09 3.28 6.26
N ALA A 8 -13.11 2.69 5.07
CA ALA A 8 -13.84 3.21 3.91
C ALA A 8 -15.34 3.31 4.20
N SER A 9 -15.93 2.29 4.81
CA SER A 9 -17.35 2.28 5.18
C SER A 9 -17.68 3.39 6.18
N ALA A 10 -16.82 3.60 7.18
CA ALA A 10 -16.98 4.70 8.13
C ALA A 10 -16.89 6.08 7.45
N MET A 11 -15.93 6.26 6.53
CA MET A 11 -15.75 7.51 5.78
C MET A 11 -16.87 7.81 4.76
N LEU A 12 -17.62 6.80 4.36
CA LEU A 12 -18.74 6.90 3.42
C LEU A 12 -20.09 6.78 4.13
N ALA A 13 -20.13 6.81 5.46
CA ALA A 13 -21.34 6.60 6.24
C ALA A 13 -22.43 7.63 5.90
N LEU A 14 -22.04 8.88 5.65
CA LEU A 14 -22.96 9.96 5.30
C LEU A 14 -22.78 10.42 3.83
N PRO A 15 -23.87 10.71 3.09
CA PRO A 15 -23.77 11.12 1.69
C PRO A 15 -22.90 12.37 1.43
N HIS A 16 -22.91 13.34 2.34
CA HIS A 16 -22.09 14.55 2.20
C HIS A 16 -20.59 14.27 2.40
N GLU A 17 -20.23 13.25 3.18
CA GLU A 17 -18.84 12.82 3.32
C GLU A 17 -18.35 12.19 2.02
N ALA A 18 -19.18 11.38 1.36
CA ALA A 18 -18.88 10.82 0.05
C ALA A 18 -18.63 11.90 -1.02
N ALA A 19 -19.39 13.01 -0.97
CA ALA A 19 -19.15 14.18 -1.82
C ALA A 19 -17.84 14.88 -1.45
N ARG A 20 -17.56 15.08 -0.15
CA ARG A 20 -16.32 15.71 0.33
C ARG A 20 -15.06 14.93 -0.06
N LEU A 21 -15.10 13.59 -0.04
CA LEU A 21 -13.97 12.75 -0.47
C LEU A 21 -13.63 12.89 -1.96
N ARG A 22 -14.55 13.43 -2.77
CA ARG A 22 -14.38 13.67 -4.21
C ARG A 22 -14.21 15.16 -4.54
N ALA A 23 -14.39 16.02 -3.56
CA ALA A 23 -14.16 17.44 -3.73
C ALA A 23 -12.65 17.71 -3.77
N VAL A 24 -12.23 18.46 -4.79
CA VAL A 24 -10.84 18.89 -4.94
C VAL A 24 -10.55 19.96 -3.88
N SER A 25 -9.52 19.75 -3.08
CA SER A 25 -9.06 20.72 -2.08
C SER A 25 -8.33 21.90 -2.72
N HIS A 26 -8.00 22.93 -1.94
CA HIS A 26 -7.16 24.05 -2.39
C HIS A 26 -5.78 23.63 -2.91
N GLN A 27 -5.31 22.43 -2.54
CA GLN A 27 -4.05 21.86 -3.03
C GLN A 27 -4.20 21.09 -4.34
N GLY A 28 -5.38 21.11 -4.96
CA GLY A 28 -5.65 20.44 -6.24
C GLY A 28 -5.84 18.93 -6.14
N LEU A 29 -5.86 18.37 -4.93
CA LEU A 29 -6.02 16.93 -4.68
C LEU A 29 -7.30 16.64 -3.90
N THR A 30 -7.95 15.53 -4.22
CA THR A 30 -9.00 14.97 -3.38
C THR A 30 -8.38 14.17 -2.22
N PRO A 31 -9.13 13.93 -1.12
CA PRO A 31 -8.68 13.02 -0.06
C PRO A 31 -8.31 11.62 -0.56
N ILE A 32 -8.95 11.12 -1.61
CA ILE A 32 -8.61 9.84 -2.22
C ILE A 32 -7.25 9.92 -2.91
N ASP A 33 -6.99 10.99 -3.67
CA ASP A 33 -5.68 11.19 -4.32
C ASP A 33 -4.56 11.31 -3.28
N GLN A 34 -4.80 11.93 -2.13
CA GLN A 34 -3.83 12.02 -1.04
C GLN A 34 -3.44 10.64 -0.49
N LEU A 35 -4.40 9.71 -0.36
CA LEU A 35 -4.11 8.33 0.02
C LEU A 35 -3.29 7.61 -1.05
N GLU A 36 -3.55 7.88 -2.33
CA GLU A 36 -2.81 7.31 -3.46
C GLU A 36 -1.35 7.81 -3.52
N LEU A 37 -1.06 8.96 -2.89
CA LEU A 37 0.30 9.47 -2.71
C LEU A 37 1.07 8.84 -1.53
N SER A 38 0.41 8.05 -0.68
CA SER A 38 1.06 7.35 0.44
C SER A 38 1.67 6.03 -0.03
N PRO A 39 2.93 5.70 0.32
CA PRO A 39 3.51 4.40 0.00
C PRO A 39 2.94 3.26 0.83
N LEU A 40 2.10 3.54 1.84
CA LEU A 40 1.58 2.51 2.73
C LEU A 40 0.50 1.65 2.05
N ALA A 41 0.67 0.32 2.13
CA ALA A 41 -0.28 -0.63 1.56
C ALA A 41 -1.71 -0.45 2.10
N GLU A 42 -1.86 -0.07 3.38
CA GLU A 42 -3.15 0.22 4.00
C GLU A 42 -3.88 1.37 3.33
N ASP A 43 -3.15 2.45 3.01
CA ASP A 43 -3.70 3.65 2.39
C ASP A 43 -4.03 3.38 0.91
N GLN A 44 -3.20 2.60 0.21
CA GLN A 44 -3.48 2.14 -1.15
C GLN A 44 -4.74 1.27 -1.22
N LEU A 45 -4.91 0.34 -0.27
CA LEU A 45 -6.10 -0.50 -0.18
C LEU A 45 -7.35 0.30 0.22
N LEU A 46 -7.19 1.31 1.09
CA LEU A 46 -8.27 2.23 1.44
C LEU A 46 -8.69 3.09 0.25
N ALA A 47 -7.75 3.65 -0.50
CA ALA A 47 -8.02 4.40 -1.72
C ALA A 47 -8.75 3.54 -2.75
N ALA A 48 -8.30 2.30 -2.98
CA ALA A 48 -8.98 1.35 -3.85
C ALA A 48 -10.42 1.08 -3.39
N ALA A 49 -10.65 0.90 -2.09
CA ALA A 49 -11.99 0.69 -1.55
C ALA A 49 -12.91 1.91 -1.81
N LEU A 50 -12.40 3.13 -1.62
CA LEU A 50 -13.12 4.38 -1.85
C LEU A 50 -13.39 4.65 -3.34
N ARG A 51 -12.51 4.20 -4.24
CA ARG A 51 -12.72 4.25 -5.70
C ARG A 51 -13.79 3.26 -6.15
N LEU A 52 -13.82 2.06 -5.58
CA LEU A 52 -14.81 1.03 -5.89
C LEU A 52 -16.23 1.39 -5.44
N TYR A 53 -16.37 2.27 -4.45
CA TYR A 53 -17.67 2.65 -3.89
C TYR A 53 -17.94 4.15 -3.94
N PRO A 54 -18.95 4.60 -4.71
CA PRO A 54 -19.33 6.01 -4.80
C PRO A 54 -20.00 6.56 -3.53
N GLY A 55 -20.48 5.71 -2.63
CA GLY A 55 -21.22 6.10 -1.43
C GLY A 55 -21.29 5.00 -0.39
N ALA A 56 -22.20 5.15 0.58
CA ALA A 56 -22.34 4.26 1.72
C ALA A 56 -22.44 2.78 1.31
N ALA A 57 -21.60 1.95 1.92
CA ALA A 57 -21.69 0.50 1.82
C ALA A 57 -21.24 -0.16 3.12
N ARG A 58 -21.75 -1.36 3.38
CA ARG A 58 -21.35 -2.15 4.55
C ARG A 58 -19.91 -2.69 4.38
N PRO A 59 -19.10 -2.78 5.44
CA PRO A 59 -17.71 -3.26 5.35
C PRO A 59 -17.59 -4.62 4.65
N ARG A 60 -18.49 -5.57 4.96
CA ARG A 60 -18.50 -6.91 4.34
C ARG A 60 -18.65 -6.86 2.82
N ALA A 61 -19.45 -5.93 2.28
CA ALA A 61 -19.62 -5.77 0.84
C ALA A 61 -18.34 -5.22 0.21
N MET A 62 -17.70 -4.24 0.86
CA MET A 62 -16.43 -3.67 0.43
C MET A 62 -15.30 -4.68 0.44
N VAL A 63 -15.18 -5.52 1.48
CA VAL A 63 -14.21 -6.62 1.53
C VAL A 63 -14.42 -7.57 0.34
N ALA A 64 -15.65 -7.97 0.07
CA ALA A 64 -15.95 -8.85 -1.05
C ALA A 64 -15.59 -8.23 -2.40
N ALA A 65 -15.83 -6.92 -2.57
CA ALA A 65 -15.45 -6.20 -3.78
C ALA A 65 -13.93 -6.05 -3.93
N LEU A 66 -13.21 -5.70 -2.86
CA LEU A 66 -11.74 -5.66 -2.86
C LEU A 66 -11.17 -7.03 -3.22
N ARG A 67 -11.67 -8.11 -2.59
CA ARG A 67 -11.25 -9.47 -2.93
C ARG A 67 -11.47 -9.73 -4.41
N ARG A 68 -12.69 -9.54 -4.93
CA ARG A 68 -12.96 -9.73 -6.37
C ARG A 68 -12.03 -8.90 -7.26
N HIS A 69 -11.80 -7.64 -6.90
CA HIS A 69 -10.93 -6.73 -7.63
C HIS A 69 -9.49 -7.25 -7.69
N PHE A 70 -8.97 -7.77 -6.58
CA PHE A 70 -7.61 -8.28 -6.47
C PHE A 70 -7.45 -9.76 -6.90
N THR A 71 -8.51 -10.55 -6.93
CA THR A 71 -8.48 -11.97 -7.32
C THR A 71 -8.31 -12.17 -8.83
N THR A 72 -8.90 -11.34 -9.68
CA THR A 72 -8.70 -11.44 -11.14
C THR A 72 -7.32 -10.89 -11.51
N PRO A 73 -6.39 -11.70 -12.03
CA PRO A 73 -5.05 -11.22 -12.34
C PRO A 73 -5.11 -10.05 -13.33
N PRO A 74 -4.33 -8.96 -13.12
CA PRO A 74 -4.25 -7.89 -14.09
C PRO A 74 -3.60 -8.38 -15.39
N GLY A 75 -3.95 -7.75 -16.51
CA GLY A 75 -3.30 -8.05 -17.79
C GLY A 75 -1.79 -7.79 -17.71
N TRP A 76 -1.00 -8.73 -18.23
CA TRP A 76 0.48 -8.68 -18.13
C TRP A 76 1.06 -7.35 -18.64
N LEU A 77 0.49 -6.79 -19.71
CA LEU A 77 0.97 -5.54 -20.32
C LEU A 77 0.80 -4.34 -19.38
N ALA A 78 -0.30 -4.31 -18.62
CA ALA A 78 -0.54 -3.24 -17.65
C ALA A 78 0.44 -3.32 -16.49
N VAL A 79 0.74 -4.53 -15.99
CA VAL A 79 1.76 -4.75 -14.97
C VAL A 79 3.13 -4.30 -15.47
N GLU A 80 3.52 -4.71 -16.68
CA GLU A 80 4.82 -4.36 -17.25
C GLU A 80 4.94 -2.85 -17.50
N ALA A 81 3.85 -2.17 -17.88
CA ALA A 81 3.84 -0.71 -17.96
C ALA A 81 4.13 -0.06 -16.60
N GLN A 82 3.55 -0.55 -15.51
CA GLN A 82 3.86 -0.05 -14.15
C GLN A 82 5.32 -0.33 -13.76
N ARG A 83 5.84 -1.51 -14.10
CA ARG A 83 7.25 -1.85 -13.87
C ARG A 83 8.17 -0.86 -14.57
N ARG A 84 7.99 -0.65 -15.87
CA ARG A 84 8.79 0.30 -16.65
C ARG A 84 8.68 1.72 -16.11
N ALA A 85 7.47 2.17 -15.73
CA ALA A 85 7.27 3.49 -15.17
C ALA A 85 8.03 3.68 -13.84
N ALA A 86 8.02 2.69 -12.96
CA ALA A 86 8.78 2.76 -11.71
C ALA A 86 10.30 2.72 -11.95
N TRP A 87 10.78 1.89 -12.87
CA TRP A 87 12.21 1.75 -13.16
C TRP A 87 12.79 2.88 -14.03
N GLY A 88 11.96 3.63 -14.77
CA GLY A 88 12.40 4.59 -15.80
C GLY A 88 13.42 5.64 -15.34
N ASP A 89 13.32 6.13 -14.10
CA ASP A 89 14.24 7.15 -13.56
C ASP A 89 15.24 6.58 -12.53
N VAL A 90 15.45 5.25 -12.50
CA VAL A 90 16.37 4.64 -11.52
C VAL A 90 17.82 4.98 -11.84
N ALA A 91 18.20 5.05 -13.12
CA ALA A 91 19.56 5.42 -13.53
C ALA A 91 19.94 6.86 -13.13
N GLY A 92 18.97 7.77 -13.04
CA GLY A 92 19.20 9.17 -12.67
C GLY A 92 19.12 9.43 -11.17
N ARG A 93 18.09 8.92 -10.49
CA ARG A 93 17.79 9.26 -9.09
C ARG A 93 17.96 8.11 -8.10
N GLY A 94 18.22 6.89 -8.57
CA GLY A 94 18.22 5.69 -7.72
C GLY A 94 16.84 5.39 -7.11
N LEU A 95 16.77 4.32 -6.32
CA LEU A 95 15.59 4.04 -5.50
C LEU A 95 15.63 4.88 -4.20
N PRO A 96 14.48 5.31 -3.67
CA PRO A 96 14.43 6.11 -2.44
C PRO A 96 14.63 5.22 -1.19
N ILE A 97 15.82 4.66 -1.04
CA ILE A 97 16.15 3.65 -0.03
C ILE A 97 16.00 4.19 1.39
N GLU A 98 16.41 5.43 1.66
CA GLU A 98 16.35 6.02 3.01
C GLU A 98 14.90 6.22 3.47
N ARG A 99 14.02 6.69 2.57
CA ARG A 99 12.59 6.84 2.87
C ARG A 99 11.94 5.48 3.10
N ALA A 100 12.26 4.51 2.25
CA ALA A 100 11.77 3.15 2.43
C ALA A 100 12.25 2.51 3.74
N ALA A 101 13.51 2.75 4.15
CA ALA A 101 14.02 2.27 5.42
C ALA A 101 13.28 2.88 6.62
N GLN A 102 12.98 4.18 6.57
CA GLN A 102 12.18 4.85 7.60
C GLN A 102 10.76 4.28 7.65
N SER A 103 10.09 4.17 6.51
CA SER A 103 8.75 3.59 6.38
C SER A 103 8.71 2.13 6.89
N ALA A 104 9.74 1.32 6.61
CA ALA A 104 9.87 -0.05 7.13
C ALA A 104 10.05 -0.08 8.66
N ALA A 105 10.85 0.84 9.22
CA ALA A 105 11.00 0.98 10.67
C ALA A 105 9.67 1.38 11.34
N ASP A 106 8.88 2.24 10.70
CA ASP A 106 7.57 2.65 11.19
C ASP A 106 6.57 1.50 11.17
N ILE A 107 6.58 0.68 10.12
CA ILE A 107 5.81 -0.56 10.06
C ILE A 107 6.21 -1.47 11.22
N GLU A 108 7.50 -1.76 11.39
CA GLU A 108 7.99 -2.61 12.48
C GLU A 108 7.55 -2.11 13.86
N ARG A 109 7.71 -0.81 14.14
CA ARG A 109 7.32 -0.21 15.44
C ARG A 109 5.82 -0.37 15.75
N ARG A 110 4.97 -0.43 14.72
CA ARG A 110 3.52 -0.63 14.88
C ARG A 110 3.16 -2.10 15.11
N LEU A 111 4.03 -3.03 14.74
CA LEU A 111 3.80 -4.46 14.95
C LEU A 111 3.96 -4.80 16.43
N LYS A 112 2.89 -5.35 17.01
CA LYS A 112 2.89 -5.92 18.36
C LYS A 112 3.19 -7.42 18.29
N GLY A 113 3.93 -7.93 19.28
CA GLY A 113 4.16 -9.36 19.46
C GLY A 113 5.58 -9.66 19.92
N VAL A 114 5.89 -10.95 20.08
CA VAL A 114 7.27 -11.41 20.26
C VAL A 114 8.04 -11.31 18.93
N ARG A 115 9.37 -11.29 19.02
CA ARG A 115 10.28 -11.08 17.87
C ARG A 115 9.95 -11.99 16.66
N ALA A 116 9.70 -13.27 16.90
CA ALA A 116 9.34 -14.23 15.86
C ALA A 116 8.04 -13.82 15.12
N ASP A 117 7.02 -13.40 15.86
CA ASP A 117 5.75 -12.92 15.28
C ASP A 117 5.94 -11.66 14.45
N VAL A 118 6.80 -10.74 14.91
CA VAL A 118 7.13 -9.51 14.19
C VAL A 118 7.85 -9.84 12.88
N SER A 119 8.82 -10.75 12.90
CA SER A 119 9.55 -11.19 11.69
C SER A 119 8.61 -11.81 10.64
N VAL A 120 7.67 -12.67 11.07
CA VAL A 120 6.65 -13.25 10.18
C VAL A 120 5.78 -12.16 9.56
N LYS A 121 5.34 -11.18 10.35
CA LYS A 121 4.52 -10.06 9.86
C LYS A 121 5.31 -9.17 8.89
N LEU A 122 6.57 -8.86 9.18
CA LEU A 122 7.42 -8.09 8.26
C LEU A 122 7.63 -8.80 6.92
N ARG A 123 7.80 -10.13 6.94
CA ARG A 123 7.87 -10.92 5.70
C ARG A 123 6.57 -10.86 4.90
N ALA A 124 5.43 -10.99 5.57
CA ALA A 124 4.13 -10.83 4.93
C ALA A 124 3.94 -9.42 4.32
N TYR A 125 4.47 -8.38 4.95
CA TYR A 125 4.51 -7.04 4.35
C TYR A 125 5.42 -6.99 3.11
N ALA A 126 6.61 -7.59 3.16
CA ALA A 126 7.52 -7.62 2.02
C ALA A 126 6.87 -8.31 0.81
N ASP A 127 6.20 -9.44 1.04
CA ASP A 127 5.45 -10.18 0.01
C ASP A 127 4.29 -9.33 -0.54
N LEU A 128 3.53 -8.68 0.34
CA LEU A 128 2.45 -7.76 -0.06
C LEU A 128 2.99 -6.62 -0.94
N TYR A 129 4.09 -5.98 -0.55
CA TYR A 129 4.67 -4.92 -1.35
C TYR A 129 5.20 -5.44 -2.67
N ALA A 130 5.80 -6.64 -2.72
CA ALA A 130 6.32 -7.27 -3.93
C ALA A 130 5.24 -7.47 -5.00
N ASP A 131 4.01 -7.78 -4.57
CA ASP A 131 2.85 -7.85 -5.45
C ASP A 131 2.30 -6.47 -5.81
N LEU A 132 2.17 -5.59 -4.80
CA LEU A 132 1.38 -4.37 -4.92
C LEU A 132 2.08 -3.24 -5.70
N TRP A 133 3.40 -3.10 -5.60
CA TRP A 133 4.13 -1.97 -6.19
C TRP A 133 3.94 -1.86 -7.71
N CYS A 134 3.77 -2.98 -8.40
CA CYS A 134 3.51 -3.05 -9.84
C CYS A 134 2.06 -3.36 -10.21
N ASP A 135 1.16 -3.45 -9.23
CA ASP A 135 -0.25 -3.74 -9.48
C ASP A 135 -0.95 -2.52 -10.11
N PRO A 136 -1.49 -2.62 -11.34
CA PRO A 136 -2.16 -1.50 -12.00
C PRO A 136 -3.52 -1.15 -11.39
N ARG A 137 -4.04 -1.97 -10.47
CA ARG A 137 -5.34 -1.77 -9.82
C ARG A 137 -5.31 -0.75 -8.69
N ILE A 138 -4.13 -0.48 -8.13
CA ILE A 138 -3.93 0.69 -7.28
C ILE A 138 -3.56 1.89 -8.15
N ALA A 139 -3.99 3.08 -7.75
CA ALA A 139 -3.73 4.32 -8.48
C ALA A 139 -2.45 5.04 -8.03
N ALA A 140 -1.57 4.36 -7.30
CA ALA A 140 -0.26 4.92 -6.91
C ALA A 140 0.51 5.43 -8.13
N PRO A 141 1.04 6.67 -8.09
CA PRO A 141 1.89 7.20 -9.15
C PRO A 141 3.28 6.53 -9.10
N ALA A 142 4.05 6.71 -10.19
CA ALA A 142 5.36 6.08 -10.34
C ALA A 142 6.34 6.40 -9.18
N SER A 143 6.31 7.62 -8.64
CA SER A 143 7.14 8.01 -7.49
C SER A 143 6.85 7.17 -6.25
N VAL A 144 5.57 6.94 -5.95
CA VAL A 144 5.12 6.13 -4.81
C VAL A 144 5.44 4.66 -5.04
N ARG A 145 5.22 4.15 -6.25
CA ARG A 145 5.58 2.76 -6.61
C ARG A 145 7.07 2.47 -6.45
N ARG A 146 7.94 3.45 -6.72
CA ARG A 146 9.38 3.31 -6.46
C ARG A 146 9.70 3.20 -4.98
N GLU A 147 9.00 3.92 -4.13
CA GLU A 147 9.15 3.79 -2.69
C GLU A 147 8.62 2.44 -2.18
N MET A 148 7.46 1.99 -2.70
CA MET A 148 6.93 0.65 -2.43
C MET A 148 7.88 -0.47 -2.88
N LEU A 149 8.53 -0.30 -4.03
CA LEU A 149 9.56 -1.23 -4.52
C LEU A 149 10.79 -1.24 -3.60
N ALA A 150 11.29 -0.08 -3.19
CA ALA A 150 12.39 0.04 -2.24
C ALA A 150 12.04 -0.57 -0.87
N LEU A 151 10.77 -0.47 -0.46
CA LEU A 151 10.25 -1.06 0.78
C LEU A 151 10.37 -2.58 0.81
N VAL A 152 10.27 -3.27 -0.33
CA VAL A 152 10.47 -4.73 -0.40
C VAL A 152 11.85 -5.09 0.15
N SER A 153 12.90 -4.44 -0.35
CA SER A 153 14.28 -4.68 0.10
C SER A 153 14.50 -4.25 1.54
N ALA A 154 13.95 -3.09 1.95
CA ALA A 154 14.08 -2.61 3.32
C ALA A 154 13.45 -3.57 4.33
N LEU A 155 12.27 -4.12 4.06
CA LEU A 155 11.59 -5.08 4.91
C LEU A 155 12.34 -6.43 4.96
N GLN A 156 12.83 -6.91 3.83
CA GLN A 156 13.62 -8.15 3.75
C GLN A 156 14.94 -8.03 4.54
N ALA A 157 15.63 -6.90 4.45
CA ALA A 157 16.85 -6.64 5.21
C ALA A 157 16.60 -6.68 6.73
N ARG A 158 15.47 -6.12 7.18
CA ARG A 158 15.07 -6.17 8.60
C ARG A 158 14.75 -7.60 9.05
N CYS A 159 14.03 -8.37 8.23
CA CYS A 159 13.80 -9.80 8.51
C CYS A 159 15.12 -10.59 8.63
N ALA A 160 16.11 -10.30 7.78
CA ALA A 160 17.41 -10.96 7.81
C ALA A 160 18.20 -10.60 9.08
N ALA A 161 18.31 -9.30 9.40
CA ALA A 161 18.95 -8.83 10.63
C ALA A 161 18.31 -9.46 11.88
N MET A 162 16.98 -9.63 11.85
CA MET A 162 16.28 -10.26 12.96
C MET A 162 16.68 -11.72 13.20
N ALA A 163 16.97 -12.46 12.13
CA ALA A 163 17.38 -13.87 12.17
C ALA A 163 18.86 -14.04 12.53
N ASP A 164 19.72 -13.09 12.16
CA ASP A 164 21.15 -13.17 12.46
C ASP A 164 21.44 -12.93 13.95
N GLU A 165 20.74 -12.00 14.60
CA GLU A 165 20.86 -11.79 16.04
C GLU A 165 20.31 -12.95 16.87
N GLU A 166 19.37 -13.75 16.34
CA GLU A 166 18.87 -14.96 17.01
C GLU A 166 19.88 -16.12 16.94
N ARG A 167 20.86 -16.03 16.03
CA ARG A 167 21.96 -16.98 15.87
C ARG A 167 23.26 -16.52 16.56
N ALA A 168 23.30 -15.30 17.09
CA ALA A 168 24.44 -14.81 17.85
C ALA A 168 24.41 -15.41 19.27
N PRO A 169 25.50 -16.05 19.73
CA PRO A 169 25.58 -16.78 21.00
C PRO A 169 25.50 -15.89 22.24
#